data_AF-A0A524HQW9-F1
#
_entry.id   AF-A0A524HQW9-F1
#
_cell.length_a   1.000
_cell.length_b   1.000
_cell.length_c   1.000
_cell.angle_alpha   90.00
_cell.angle_beta   90.00
_cell.angle_gamma   90.00
#
_symmetry.space_group_name_H-M   'P 1'
#
loop_
_entity.id
_entity.type
_entity.pdbx_description
1 polymer ?
#
loop_
_entity_poly.entity_id
_entity_poly.type
_entity_poly.pdbx_seq_one_letter_code
_entity_poly.pdbx_strand_id
1 'polypeptide(L)'
;MTDTTPNAPFRKIPSLDSLLREDAVLGLIEEFGRDVVVAEGRAVLAKARATIAAPGTGNRAEADVSPESLVTRLRVRLEKKFAPSLSPAVNATGIVMHSGLGRAVLSKAACEALDAVAVGYSTLALDLESGKRVSRDRHVEGLLRELSGAEAATVAN
;
A
#
# COMPACT_ATOMS: atom_id res chain seq x y z
N MET A 1 7.23 -33.75 -41.34
CA MET A 1 6.52 -34.62 -40.38
C MET A 1 7.26 -34.50 -39.05
N THR A 2 7.13 -33.35 -38.39
CA THR A 2 6.12 -32.98 -37.36
C THR A 2 6.41 -33.64 -36.02
N ASP A 3 7.17 -32.93 -35.18
CA ASP A 3 7.04 -33.08 -33.74
C ASP A 3 7.21 -31.74 -33.02
N THR A 4 6.48 -30.72 -33.49
CA THR A 4 6.26 -29.49 -32.73
C THR A 4 5.11 -29.77 -31.78
N THR A 5 5.39 -30.45 -30.66
CA THR A 5 4.38 -30.77 -29.65
C THR A 5 3.74 -29.44 -29.17
N PRO A 6 2.42 -29.23 -29.33
CA PRO A 6 1.74 -27.97 -28.97
C PRO A 6 1.88 -27.56 -27.48
N ASN A 7 2.44 -28.45 -26.64
CA ASN A 7 2.52 -28.35 -25.19
C ASN A 7 3.94 -28.10 -24.62
N ALA A 8 4.98 -28.03 -25.44
CA ALA A 8 6.36 -27.81 -24.95
C ALA A 8 6.53 -26.58 -24.02
N PRO A 9 5.95 -25.40 -24.30
CA PRO A 9 6.10 -24.24 -23.41
C PRO A 9 5.29 -24.38 -22.10
N PHE A 10 4.17 -25.10 -22.10
CA PHE A 10 3.38 -25.35 -20.88
C PHE A 10 4.10 -26.26 -19.87
N ARG A 11 4.95 -27.17 -20.35
CA ARG A 11 5.73 -28.08 -19.48
C ARG A 11 6.81 -27.38 -18.66
N LYS A 12 7.21 -26.17 -19.05
CA LYS A 12 8.22 -25.38 -18.32
C LYS A 12 7.65 -24.65 -17.09
N ILE A 13 6.33 -24.58 -16.94
CA ILE A 13 5.71 -23.94 -15.79
C ILE A 13 5.81 -24.87 -14.58
N PRO A 14 6.48 -24.48 -13.47
CA PRO A 14 6.57 -25.30 -12.28
C PRO A 14 5.19 -25.49 -11.62
N SER A 15 5.07 -26.53 -10.80
CA SER A 15 3.91 -26.67 -9.92
C SER A 15 3.92 -25.57 -8.86
N LEU A 16 2.75 -25.27 -8.30
CA LEU A 16 2.67 -24.34 -7.18
C LEU A 16 3.52 -24.82 -6.01
N ASP A 17 3.50 -26.13 -5.72
CA ASP A 17 4.30 -26.71 -4.64
C ASP A 17 5.80 -26.54 -4.86
N SER A 18 6.28 -26.75 -6.10
CA SER A 18 7.68 -26.51 -6.46
C SER A 18 8.07 -25.04 -6.25
N LEU A 19 7.23 -24.10 -6.68
CA LEU A 19 7.48 -22.67 -6.49
C LEU A 19 7.51 -22.29 -5.00
N LEU A 20 6.66 -22.90 -4.18
CA LEU A 20 6.59 -22.61 -2.74
C LEU A 20 7.78 -23.18 -1.95
N ARG A 21 8.59 -24.06 -2.54
CA ARG A 21 9.82 -24.60 -1.93
C ARG A 21 11.06 -23.78 -2.24
N GLU A 22 10.98 -22.81 -3.15
CA GLU A 22 12.08 -21.88 -3.42
C GLU A 22 12.36 -21.03 -2.18
N ASP A 23 13.63 -20.93 -1.77
CA ASP A 23 14.04 -20.17 -0.57
C ASP A 23 13.55 -18.72 -0.62
N ALA A 24 13.57 -18.12 -1.81
CA ALA A 24 13.08 -16.77 -2.03
C ALA A 24 11.56 -16.63 -1.79
N VAL A 25 10.78 -17.71 -1.98
CA VAL A 25 9.33 -17.74 -1.71
C VAL A 25 9.06 -18.06 -0.25
N LEU A 26 9.90 -18.88 0.40
CA LEU A 26 9.84 -19.07 1.85
C LEU A 26 10.01 -17.73 2.59
N GLY A 27 10.96 -16.88 2.17
CA GLY A 27 11.09 -15.52 2.71
C GLY A 27 9.84 -14.66 2.48
N LEU A 28 9.17 -14.78 1.33
CA LEU A 28 7.90 -14.09 1.07
C LEU A 28 6.75 -14.61 1.95
N ILE A 29 6.76 -15.90 2.32
CA ILE A 29 5.77 -16.50 3.22
C ILE A 29 5.92 -15.96 4.64
N GLU A 30 7.16 -15.81 5.11
CA GLU A 30 7.46 -15.19 6.41
C GLU A 30 7.01 -13.73 6.45
N GLU A 31 7.21 -12.98 5.36
CA GLU A 31 6.88 -11.56 5.28
C GLU A 31 5.37 -11.28 5.10
N PHE A 32 4.70 -11.97 4.17
CA PHE A 32 3.33 -11.65 3.75
C PHE A 32 2.27 -12.65 4.21
N GLY A 33 2.68 -13.74 4.84
CA GLY A 33 1.79 -14.81 5.29
C GLY A 33 1.44 -15.81 4.18
N ARG A 34 1.42 -17.09 4.56
CA ARG A 34 1.33 -18.23 3.63
C ARG A 34 0.10 -18.18 2.71
N ASP A 35 -1.08 -17.88 3.25
CA ASP A 35 -2.32 -17.95 2.48
C ASP A 35 -2.33 -16.95 1.32
N VAL A 36 -1.78 -15.75 1.55
CA VAL A 36 -1.69 -14.71 0.53
C VAL A 36 -0.66 -15.08 -0.52
N VAL A 37 0.50 -15.59 -0.12
CA VAL A 37 1.54 -16.05 -1.06
C VAL A 37 1.02 -17.19 -1.94
N VAL A 38 0.28 -18.14 -1.38
CA VAL A 38 -0.35 -19.24 -2.14
C VAL A 38 -1.36 -18.70 -3.16
N ALA A 39 -2.23 -17.77 -2.74
CA ALA A 39 -3.23 -17.18 -3.61
C ALA A 39 -2.58 -16.40 -4.78
N GLU A 40 -1.59 -15.56 -4.48
CA GLU A 40 -0.86 -14.79 -5.50
C GLU A 40 0.01 -15.69 -6.38
N GLY A 41 0.63 -16.73 -5.83
CA GLY A 41 1.39 -17.73 -6.58
C GLY A 41 0.51 -18.45 -7.60
N ARG A 42 -0.70 -18.86 -7.20
CA ARG A 42 -1.70 -19.41 -8.14
C ARG A 42 -2.03 -18.42 -9.25
N ALA A 43 -2.23 -17.15 -8.92
CA ALA A 43 -2.53 -16.11 -9.90
C ALA A 43 -1.36 -15.86 -10.88
N VAL A 44 -0.11 -15.86 -10.39
CA VAL A 44 1.10 -15.74 -11.23
C VAL A 44 1.18 -16.90 -12.23
N LEU A 45 1.00 -18.13 -11.76
CA LEU A 45 1.02 -19.32 -12.62
C LEU A 45 -0.15 -19.35 -13.61
N ALA A 46 -1.36 -18.96 -13.17
CA ALA A 46 -2.52 -18.85 -14.05
C ALA A 46 -2.29 -17.82 -15.16
N LYS A 47 -1.72 -16.65 -14.82
CA LYS A 47 -1.35 -15.63 -15.81
C LYS A 47 -0.29 -16.14 -16.78
N ALA A 48 0.74 -16.84 -16.29
CA ALA A 48 1.75 -17.46 -17.14
C ALA A 48 1.14 -18.45 -18.14
N ARG A 49 0.21 -19.32 -17.69
CA ARG A 49 -0.53 -20.24 -18.57
C ARG A 49 -1.36 -19.49 -19.63
N ALA A 50 -2.07 -18.43 -19.23
CA ALA A 50 -2.87 -17.62 -20.15
C ALA A 50 -2.00 -16.93 -21.22
N THR A 51 -0.82 -16.42 -20.85
CA THR A 51 0.13 -15.81 -21.79
C THR A 51 0.61 -16.81 -22.85
N ILE A 52 0.90 -18.05 -22.46
CA ILE A 52 1.30 -19.10 -23.41
C ILE A 52 0.12 -19.54 -24.30
N ALA A 53 -1.10 -19.54 -23.76
CA ALA A 53 -2.30 -19.96 -24.47
C ALA A 53 -2.77 -18.96 -25.55
N ALA A 54 -2.51 -17.66 -25.37
CA ALA A 54 -2.97 -16.60 -26.27
C ALA A 54 -2.50 -16.82 -27.73
N PRO A 55 -3.42 -16.83 -28.73
CA PRO A 55 -3.06 -16.94 -30.13
C PRO A 55 -2.61 -15.59 -30.71
N GLY A 56 -1.51 -15.56 -31.47
CA GLY A 56 -1.19 -14.43 -32.36
C GLY A 56 -0.17 -13.41 -31.89
N THR A 57 0.44 -13.52 -30.71
CA THR A 57 1.67 -12.78 -30.40
C THR A 57 2.86 -13.70 -30.63
N GLY A 58 3.83 -13.25 -31.43
CA GLY A 58 5.01 -14.02 -31.83
C GLY A 58 5.98 -14.39 -30.71
N ASN A 59 5.50 -14.61 -29.48
CA ASN A 59 6.33 -14.78 -28.29
C ASN A 59 5.95 -15.94 -27.37
N ARG A 60 5.34 -17.01 -27.91
CA ARG A 60 5.17 -18.28 -27.16
C ARG A 60 6.49 -18.86 -26.63
N ALA A 61 7.63 -18.48 -27.23
CA ALA A 61 8.97 -18.91 -26.85
C ALA A 61 9.67 -18.00 -25.80
N GLU A 62 9.15 -16.79 -25.55
CA GLU A 62 9.79 -15.80 -24.66
C GLU A 62 9.00 -15.49 -23.38
N ALA A 63 7.88 -16.19 -23.12
CA ALA A 63 7.27 -16.13 -21.81
C ALA A 63 8.24 -16.76 -20.80
N ASP A 64 9.05 -15.92 -20.16
CA ASP A 64 9.97 -16.33 -19.12
C ASP A 64 9.18 -16.89 -17.93
N VAL A 65 9.21 -18.21 -17.84
CA VAL A 65 8.59 -19.02 -16.79
C VAL A 65 9.65 -19.71 -15.95
N SER A 66 10.88 -19.19 -15.98
CA SER A 66 11.92 -19.60 -15.03
C SER A 66 11.43 -19.38 -13.59
N PRO A 67 11.85 -20.22 -12.64
CA PRO A 67 11.55 -20.01 -11.22
C PRO A 67 11.85 -18.58 -10.78
N GLU A 68 13.02 -18.04 -11.16
CA GLU A 68 13.48 -16.70 -10.79
C GLU A 68 12.51 -15.60 -11.26
N SER A 69 12.02 -15.71 -12.50
CA SER A 69 11.05 -14.77 -13.06
C SER A 69 9.69 -14.87 -12.39
N LEU A 70 9.23 -16.08 -12.08
CA LEU A 70 7.97 -16.31 -11.38
C LEU A 70 8.02 -15.81 -9.94
N VAL A 71 9.14 -16.01 -9.24
CA VAL A 71 9.39 -15.47 -7.90
C VAL A 71 9.40 -13.93 -7.94
N THR A 72 10.08 -13.33 -8.91
CA THR A 72 10.11 -11.87 -9.07
C THR A 72 8.70 -11.32 -9.31
N ARG A 73 7.92 -11.95 -10.19
CA ARG A 73 6.53 -11.56 -10.45
C ARG A 73 5.63 -11.74 -9.22
N LEU A 74 5.87 -12.78 -8.42
CA LEU A 74 5.15 -13.02 -7.17
C LEU A 74 5.46 -11.92 -6.15
N ARG A 75 6.74 -11.61 -5.94
CA ARG A 75 7.20 -10.52 -5.06
C ARG A 75 6.54 -9.18 -5.43
N VAL A 76 6.64 -8.77 -6.70
CA VAL A 76 6.04 -7.49 -7.17
C VAL A 76 4.53 -7.43 -6.92
N ARG A 77 3.82 -8.56 -7.06
CA ARG A 77 2.38 -8.61 -6.77
C ARG A 77 2.09 -8.48 -5.28
N LEU A 78 2.87 -9.13 -4.43
CA LEU A 78 2.73 -9.03 -2.98
C LEU A 78 3.05 -7.61 -2.51
N GLU A 79 4.18 -7.06 -2.92
CA GLU A 79 4.57 -5.67 -2.62
C GLU A 79 3.46 -4.70 -3.03
N LYS A 80 2.91 -4.83 -4.24
CA LYS A 80 1.82 -3.97 -4.70
C LYS A 80 0.51 -4.17 -3.92
N LYS A 81 0.22 -5.39 -3.45
CA LYS A 81 -0.99 -5.71 -2.70
C LYS A 81 -0.95 -5.16 -1.28
N PHE A 82 0.23 -5.15 -0.66
CA PHE A 82 0.45 -4.64 0.69
C PHE A 82 0.98 -3.20 0.72
N ALA A 83 1.28 -2.61 -0.44
CA ALA A 83 1.65 -1.21 -0.54
C ALA A 83 0.53 -0.33 0.05
N PRO A 84 0.87 0.68 0.86
CA PRO A 84 -0.09 1.68 1.32
C PRO A 84 -0.79 2.34 0.13
N SER A 85 -2.11 2.56 0.24
CA SER A 85 -2.86 3.29 -0.78
C SER A 85 -2.50 4.79 -0.83
N LEU A 86 -1.89 5.30 0.25
CA LEU A 86 -1.36 6.65 0.34
C LEU A 86 0.16 6.57 0.50
N SER A 87 0.89 7.27 -0.36
CA SER A 87 2.35 7.34 -0.33
C SER A 87 2.83 8.79 -0.46
N PRO A 88 4.03 9.12 0.02
CA PRO A 88 4.64 10.42 -0.23
C PRO A 88 4.74 10.72 -1.73
N ALA A 89 4.63 12.01 -2.08
CA ALA A 89 4.72 12.48 -3.46
C ALA A 89 5.61 13.73 -3.54
N VAL A 90 6.32 13.87 -4.66
CA VAL A 90 7.07 15.10 -4.99
C VAL A 90 6.16 15.98 -5.84
N ASN A 91 5.81 17.17 -5.34
CA ASN A 91 5.01 18.12 -6.09
C ASN A 91 5.88 18.90 -7.08
N ALA A 92 5.85 18.50 -8.36
CA ALA A 92 6.54 19.17 -9.46
C ALA A 92 5.60 20.08 -10.30
N THR A 93 4.37 20.30 -9.86
CA THR A 93 3.35 21.05 -10.63
C THR A 93 3.45 22.56 -10.45
N GLY A 94 4.13 23.04 -9.40
CA GLY A 94 4.13 24.45 -8.99
C GLY A 94 2.84 24.92 -8.29
N ILE A 95 1.82 24.06 -8.17
CA ILE A 95 0.57 24.38 -7.46
C ILE A 95 0.78 24.18 -5.96
N VAL A 96 0.73 25.26 -5.18
CA VAL A 96 0.90 25.22 -3.71
C VAL A 96 -0.24 24.46 -3.04
N MET A 97 -1.49 24.85 -3.29
CA MET A 97 -2.68 24.21 -2.72
C MET A 97 -3.25 23.13 -3.66
N HIS A 98 -2.50 22.05 -3.83
CA HIS A 98 -2.86 21.00 -4.78
C HIS A 98 -3.88 20.03 -4.17
N SER A 99 -5.13 20.07 -4.64
CA SER A 99 -6.24 19.26 -4.10
C SER A 99 -6.00 17.76 -4.19
N GLY A 100 -5.39 17.27 -5.27
CA GLY A 100 -5.03 15.85 -5.44
C GLY A 100 -3.82 15.38 -4.62
N LEU A 101 -3.07 16.29 -3.98
CA LEU A 101 -1.88 15.97 -3.17
C LEU A 101 -2.05 16.36 -1.69
N GLY A 102 -3.27 16.67 -1.26
CA GLY A 102 -3.57 16.94 0.15
C GLY A 102 -3.52 18.42 0.57
N ARG A 103 -3.50 19.37 -0.37
CA ARG A 103 -3.54 20.82 -0.10
C ARG A 103 -2.30 21.29 0.70
N ALA A 104 -2.51 21.89 1.88
CA ALA A 104 -1.44 22.49 2.67
C ALA A 104 -0.60 21.41 3.37
N VAL A 105 0.71 21.52 3.27
CA VAL A 105 1.66 20.66 3.99
C VAL A 105 1.86 21.23 5.39
N LEU A 106 1.81 20.36 6.40
CA LEU A 106 2.08 20.72 7.78
C LEU A 106 3.58 21.02 8.00
N SER A 107 3.88 21.97 8.88
CA SER A 107 5.25 22.22 9.31
C SER A 107 5.76 21.05 10.17
N LYS A 108 7.08 20.89 10.26
CA LYS A 108 7.70 19.86 11.11
C LYS A 108 7.20 19.94 12.56
N ALA A 109 7.12 21.15 13.12
CA ALA A 109 6.62 21.38 14.48
C ALA A 109 5.15 20.96 14.66
N ALA A 110 4.30 21.16 13.64
CA ALA A 110 2.91 20.71 13.68
C ALA A 110 2.82 19.17 13.64
N CYS A 111 3.65 18.51 12.83
CA CYS A 111 3.73 17.04 12.81
C CYS A 111 4.20 16.48 14.15
N GLU A 112 5.24 17.05 14.74
CA GLU A 112 5.77 16.63 16.06
C GLU A 112 4.71 16.78 17.16
N ALA A 113 3.92 17.86 17.15
CA ALA A 113 2.83 18.05 18.10
C ALA A 113 1.70 17.02 17.92
N LEU A 114 1.37 16.66 16.68
CA LEU A 114 0.38 15.60 16.39
C LEU A 114 0.88 14.24 16.86
N ASP A 115 2.12 13.88 16.55
CA ASP A 115 2.72 12.61 16.95
C ASP A 115 2.73 12.44 18.47
N ALA A 116 3.05 13.51 19.21
CA ALA A 116 3.08 13.50 20.68
C ALA A 116 1.72 13.16 21.32
N VAL A 117 0.59 13.49 20.67
CA VAL A 117 -0.77 13.24 21.20
C VAL A 117 -1.48 12.08 20.51
N ALA A 118 -1.02 11.63 19.34
CA ALA A 118 -1.66 10.58 18.55
C ALA A 118 -1.33 9.15 19.03
N VAL A 119 -0.18 8.96 19.69
CA VAL A 119 0.30 7.63 20.13
C VAL A 119 -0.50 7.09 21.33
N GLY A 120 -1.24 7.92 22.05
CA GLY A 120 -1.97 7.51 23.26
C GLY A 120 -3.20 8.34 23.58
N TYR A 121 -3.72 8.18 24.79
CA TYR A 121 -4.81 9.01 25.30
C TYR A 121 -4.36 10.44 25.53
N SER A 122 -5.26 11.41 25.34
CA SER A 122 -4.99 12.82 25.57
C SER A 122 -6.13 13.49 26.33
N THR A 123 -5.88 14.70 26.84
CA THR A 123 -6.85 15.55 27.54
C THR A 123 -7.82 16.24 26.58
N LEU A 124 -8.12 15.61 25.44
CA LEU A 124 -8.93 16.16 24.35
C LEU A 124 -10.26 16.74 24.85
N ALA A 125 -10.92 16.05 25.78
CA ALA A 125 -12.20 16.46 26.36
C ALA A 125 -12.24 16.30 27.90
N LEU A 126 -11.08 16.40 28.56
CA LEU A 126 -10.95 16.26 30.01
C LEU A 126 -10.30 17.51 30.60
N ASP A 127 -10.91 18.03 31.64
CA ASP A 127 -10.32 19.07 32.46
C ASP A 127 -9.45 18.45 33.56
N LEU A 128 -8.17 18.85 33.63
CA LEU A 128 -7.20 18.24 34.55
C LEU A 128 -7.45 18.62 36.01
N GLU A 129 -8.00 19.80 36.27
CA GLU A 129 -8.25 20.27 37.65
C GLU A 129 -9.50 19.62 38.23
N SER A 130 -10.61 19.64 37.49
CA SER A 130 -11.89 19.12 37.96
C SER A 130 -12.10 17.64 37.67
N GLY A 131 -11.32 17.04 36.77
CA GLY A 131 -11.52 15.69 36.26
C GLY A 131 -12.80 15.50 35.44
N LYS A 132 -13.51 16.59 35.10
CA LYS A 132 -14.78 16.55 34.39
C LYS A 132 -14.59 16.60 32.88
N ARG A 133 -15.59 16.09 32.17
CA ARG A 133 -15.68 16.23 30.72
C ARG A 133 -15.95 17.68 30.32
N VAL A 134 -15.25 18.14 29.30
CA VAL A 134 -15.37 19.49 28.73
C VAL A 134 -15.44 19.44 27.21
N SER A 135 -15.80 20.57 26.58
CA SER A 135 -15.78 20.70 25.12
C SER A 135 -14.34 20.59 24.59
N ARG A 136 -14.16 19.88 23.46
CA ARG A 136 -12.87 19.80 22.76
C ARG A 136 -12.48 21.11 22.09
N ASP A 137 -13.47 21.94 21.74
CA ASP A 137 -13.24 23.21 21.04
C ASP A 137 -12.50 24.22 21.94
N ARG A 138 -12.52 24.01 23.26
CA ARG A 138 -11.81 24.87 24.23
C ARG A 138 -10.34 25.08 23.90
N HIS A 139 -9.71 24.08 23.26
CA HIS A 139 -8.28 24.11 22.93
C HIS A 139 -7.95 25.05 21.76
N VAL A 140 -8.95 25.37 20.91
CA VAL A 140 -8.75 26.20 19.71
C VAL A 140 -9.57 27.49 19.73
N GLU A 141 -10.69 27.51 20.45
CA GLU A 141 -11.61 28.66 20.50
C GLU A 141 -10.90 29.94 20.95
N GLY A 142 -10.10 29.87 22.02
CA GLY A 142 -9.35 31.03 22.52
C GLY A 142 -8.41 31.61 21.47
N LEU A 143 -7.66 30.75 20.77
CA LEU A 143 -6.75 31.15 19.70
C LEU A 143 -7.51 31.77 18.52
N LEU A 144 -8.63 31.18 18.13
CA LEU A 144 -9.45 31.70 17.03
C LEU A 144 -10.06 33.06 17.37
N ARG A 145 -10.52 33.26 18.61
CA ARG A 145 -11.05 34.54 19.09
C ARG A 145 -9.96 35.61 19.13
N GLU A 146 -8.76 35.27 19.59
CA GLU A 146 -7.61 36.18 19.60
C GLU A 146 -7.21 36.60 18.18
N LEU A 147 -7.15 35.65 17.23
CA LEU A 147 -6.76 35.93 15.84
C LEU A 147 -7.82 36.70 15.05
N SER A 148 -9.10 36.47 15.33
CA SER A 148 -10.21 37.03 14.54
C SER A 148 -10.89 38.25 15.18
N GLY A 149 -10.77 38.42 16.51
CA GLY A 149 -11.56 39.37 17.28
C GLY A 149 -13.02 38.96 17.48
N ALA A 150 -13.41 37.74 17.11
CA ALA A 150 -14.78 37.26 17.26
C ALA A 150 -15.16 36.99 18.73
N GLU A 151 -16.46 37.08 19.03
CA GLU A 151 -17.00 36.82 20.37
C GLU A 151 -16.91 35.34 20.77
N ALA A 152 -17.04 34.43 19.79
CA ALA A 152 -16.99 32.97 19.96
C ALA A 152 -16.51 32.29 18.68
N ALA A 153 -16.00 31.05 18.78
CA ALA A 153 -15.53 30.26 17.64
C ALA A 153 -15.75 28.75 17.84
N THR A 154 -15.98 28.02 16.74
CA THR A 154 -16.11 26.55 16.72
C THR A 154 -15.51 25.99 15.43
N VAL A 155 -15.19 24.70 15.41
CA VAL A 155 -14.60 24.00 14.25
C VAL A 155 -15.46 22.81 13.86
N ALA A 156 -15.75 22.70 12.57
CA ALA A 156 -16.49 21.60 11.97
C ALA A 156 -15.68 20.93 10.86
N ASN A 157 -16.12 19.73 10.48
CA ASN A 157 -15.54 18.96 9.36
C ASN A 157 -16.09 19.44 8.00
#